data_AF-A0A124G7M4-F1
#
_entry.id   AF-A0A124G7M4-F1
#
_cell.length_a   1.000
_cell.length_b   1.000
_cell.length_c   1.000
_cell.angle_alpha   90.00
_cell.angle_beta   90.00
_cell.angle_gamma   90.00
#
_symmetry.space_group_name_H-M   'P 1'
#
loop_
_entity.id
_entity.type
_entity.pdbx_description
1 polymer ?
#
loop_
_entity_poly.entity_id
_entity_poly.type
_entity_poly.pdbx_seq_one_letter_code
_entity_poly.pdbx_strand_id
1 'polypeptide(L)'
;MGRPNRATRAAITQRRADAIDLKLAGVDWLTIGRKLAADPAINSDGVAYPQGYGIDKYKRGLEPPTDKRLIELACKDVSKALVERTTVLDENTDELRQLMVERLERLFFTVYRAAIRNGDYQAVDRAVRIIERSSRLLGLDRPVRTELSGPDGGAVQVETAGLDELERLISLAGGDAGEGGQG
;
A
#
# COMPACT_ATOMS: atom_id res chain seq x y z
N MET A 1 -11.59 25.40 13.23
CA MET A 1 -12.31 25.06 11.98
C MET A 1 -13.27 23.91 12.26
N GLY A 2 -14.55 24.03 11.88
CA GLY A 2 -15.54 22.96 12.09
C GLY A 2 -15.24 21.73 11.24
N ARG A 3 -15.66 20.54 11.72
CA ARG A 3 -15.50 19.28 10.97
C ARG A 3 -16.19 19.39 9.61
N PRO A 4 -15.54 18.97 8.51
CA PRO A 4 -16.16 19.00 7.19
C PRO A 4 -17.44 18.16 7.16
N ASN A 5 -18.47 18.63 6.44
CA ASN A 5 -19.73 17.91 6.23
C ASN A 5 -19.48 16.62 5.42
N ARG A 6 -20.39 15.63 5.50
CA ARG A 6 -20.34 14.34 4.79
C ARG A 6 -20.06 14.51 3.30
N ALA A 7 -20.74 15.43 2.62
CA ALA A 7 -20.53 15.71 1.20
C ALA A 7 -19.09 16.17 0.88
N THR A 8 -18.52 17.06 1.70
CA THR A 8 -17.12 17.51 1.55
C THR A 8 -16.15 16.36 1.75
N ARG A 9 -16.40 15.48 2.73
CA ARG A 9 -15.54 14.30 2.96
C ARG A 9 -15.58 13.35 1.76
N ALA A 10 -16.76 13.05 1.25
CA ALA A 10 -16.93 12.19 0.07
C ALA A 10 -16.18 12.75 -1.16
N ALA A 11 -16.28 14.05 -1.42
CA ALA A 11 -15.56 14.68 -2.53
C ALA A 11 -14.03 14.67 -2.33
N ILE A 12 -13.53 14.85 -1.09
CA ILE A 12 -12.10 14.72 -0.80
C ILE A 12 -11.63 13.27 -1.00
N THR A 13 -12.43 12.29 -0.60
CA THR A 13 -12.15 10.86 -0.85
C THR A 13 -12.11 10.57 -2.35
N GLN A 14 -13.06 11.10 -3.13
CA GLN A 14 -13.06 10.95 -4.59
C GLN A 14 -11.81 11.57 -5.21
N ARG A 15 -11.44 12.80 -4.83
CA ARG A 15 -10.22 13.46 -5.32
C ARG A 15 -8.97 12.61 -5.10
N ARG A 16 -8.88 11.94 -3.95
CA ARG A 16 -7.77 11.03 -3.63
C ARG A 16 -7.76 9.77 -4.48
N ALA A 17 -8.94 9.20 -4.75
CA ALA A 17 -9.06 8.05 -5.64
C ALA A 17 -8.59 8.42 -7.06
N ASP A 18 -9.09 9.54 -7.60
CA ASP A 18 -8.68 10.02 -8.92
C ASP A 18 -7.18 10.34 -8.98
N ALA A 19 -6.59 10.87 -7.90
CA ALA A 19 -5.15 11.12 -7.82
C ALA A 19 -4.33 9.83 -7.88
N ILE A 20 -4.81 8.73 -7.25
CA ILE A 20 -4.19 7.42 -7.38
C ILE A 20 -4.32 6.91 -8.82
N ASP A 21 -5.50 6.98 -9.41
CA ASP A 21 -5.75 6.44 -10.75
C ASP A 21 -4.87 7.15 -11.79
N LEU A 22 -4.76 8.48 -11.70
CA LEU A 22 -3.84 9.24 -12.54
C LEU A 22 -2.38 8.85 -12.30
N LYS A 23 -2.00 8.62 -11.04
CA LYS A 23 -0.62 8.22 -10.74
C LYS A 23 -0.29 6.83 -11.29
N LEU A 24 -1.24 5.89 -11.23
CA LEU A 24 -1.12 4.56 -11.80
C LEU A 24 -1.07 4.59 -13.33
N ALA A 25 -1.76 5.55 -13.95
CA ALA A 25 -1.66 5.83 -15.38
C ALA A 25 -0.35 6.50 -15.80
N GLY A 26 0.62 6.68 -14.89
CA GLY A 26 1.94 7.24 -15.18
C GLY A 26 1.99 8.77 -15.25
N VAL A 27 0.90 9.46 -14.88
CA VAL A 27 0.83 10.93 -14.93
C VAL A 27 1.78 11.54 -13.90
N ASP A 28 2.50 12.60 -14.30
CA ASP A 28 3.41 13.32 -13.41
C ASP A 28 2.64 14.15 -12.35
N TRP A 29 3.33 14.48 -11.26
CA TRP A 29 2.71 15.13 -10.11
C TRP A 29 2.10 16.49 -10.40
N LEU A 30 2.71 17.27 -11.30
CA LEU A 30 2.18 18.59 -11.64
C LEU A 30 0.91 18.44 -12.46
N THR A 31 0.89 17.53 -13.42
CA THR A 31 -0.31 17.25 -14.23
C THR A 31 -1.45 16.70 -13.39
N ILE A 32 -1.18 15.82 -12.40
CA ILE A 32 -2.18 15.40 -11.41
C ILE A 32 -2.72 16.63 -10.64
N GLY A 33 -1.81 17.47 -10.16
CA GLY A 33 -2.14 18.69 -9.44
C GLY A 33 -3.04 19.65 -10.24
N ARG A 34 -2.78 19.79 -11.55
CA ARG A 34 -3.58 20.61 -12.46
C ARG A 34 -4.93 19.96 -12.78
N LYS A 35 -4.97 18.67 -13.12
CA LYS A 35 -6.23 17.93 -13.39
C LYS A 35 -7.23 18.00 -12.23
N LEU A 36 -6.72 17.98 -11.00
CA LEU A 36 -7.52 18.00 -9.79
C LEU A 36 -7.59 19.38 -9.13
N ALA A 37 -7.21 20.45 -9.85
CA ALA A 37 -7.29 21.82 -9.35
C ALA A 37 -8.74 22.29 -9.25
N ALA A 38 -9.06 23.02 -8.17
CA ALA A 38 -10.40 23.57 -7.95
C ALA A 38 -10.72 24.75 -8.87
N ASP A 39 -9.70 25.48 -9.31
CA ASP A 39 -9.84 26.67 -10.14
C ASP A 39 -9.75 26.28 -11.63
N PRO A 40 -10.80 26.54 -12.44
CA PRO A 40 -10.80 26.28 -13.88
C PRO A 40 -9.62 26.90 -14.63
N ALA A 41 -9.10 28.04 -14.17
CA ALA A 41 -8.04 28.77 -14.88
C ALA A 41 -6.69 28.04 -14.87
N ILE A 42 -6.45 27.22 -13.86
CA ILE A 42 -5.24 26.39 -13.75
C ILE A 42 -5.53 24.89 -13.93
N ASN A 43 -6.81 24.52 -14.07
CA ASN A 43 -7.18 23.14 -14.32
C ASN A 43 -6.88 22.78 -15.78
N SER A 44 -6.23 21.64 -16.01
CA SER A 44 -5.83 21.21 -17.37
C SER A 44 -7.03 20.97 -18.28
N ASP A 45 -8.18 20.59 -17.72
CA ASP A 45 -9.40 20.26 -18.44
C ASP A 45 -10.31 21.50 -18.53
N GLY A 46 -9.89 22.65 -17.97
CA GLY A 46 -10.63 23.91 -17.99
C GLY A 46 -11.91 23.91 -17.13
N VAL A 47 -12.08 22.90 -16.27
CA VAL A 47 -13.27 22.71 -15.43
C VAL A 47 -12.88 22.66 -13.96
N ALA A 48 -13.67 23.31 -13.09
CA ALA A 48 -13.43 23.30 -11.65
C ALA A 48 -13.57 21.87 -11.10
N TYR A 49 -12.53 21.34 -10.45
CA TYR A 49 -12.64 20.06 -9.77
C TYR A 49 -13.37 20.23 -8.42
N PRO A 50 -14.45 19.47 -8.13
CA PRO A 50 -15.17 19.54 -6.85
C PRO A 50 -14.27 19.26 -5.66
N GLN A 51 -14.14 20.23 -4.73
CA GLN A 51 -13.17 20.14 -3.62
C GLN A 51 -11.72 19.92 -4.09
N GLY A 52 -11.37 20.40 -5.28
CA GLY A 52 -10.03 20.29 -5.86
C GLY A 52 -8.93 21.00 -5.05
N TYR A 53 -7.70 20.88 -5.52
CA TYR A 53 -6.57 21.57 -4.91
C TYR A 53 -6.75 23.09 -4.99
N GLY A 54 -6.54 23.77 -3.85
CA GLY A 54 -6.74 25.21 -3.76
C GLY A 54 -8.18 25.68 -3.56
N ILE A 55 -9.14 24.79 -3.28
CA ILE A 55 -10.58 25.14 -3.15
C ILE A 55 -10.88 26.34 -2.23
N ASP A 56 -10.15 26.50 -1.12
CA ASP A 56 -10.35 27.62 -0.20
C ASP A 56 -9.91 28.96 -0.80
N LYS A 57 -8.84 28.95 -1.61
CA LYS A 57 -8.37 30.14 -2.33
C LYS A 57 -9.34 30.50 -3.45
N TYR A 58 -9.76 29.50 -4.23
CA TYR A 58 -10.72 29.67 -5.32
C TYR A 58 -12.04 30.27 -4.82
N LYS A 59 -12.61 29.74 -3.72
CA LYS A 59 -13.84 30.27 -3.11
C LYS A 59 -13.72 31.71 -2.62
N ARG A 60 -12.51 32.15 -2.30
CA ARG A 60 -12.22 33.52 -1.82
C ARG A 60 -11.77 34.46 -2.95
N GLY A 61 -11.72 33.99 -4.19
CA GLY A 61 -11.18 34.75 -5.32
C GLY A 61 -9.71 35.14 -5.17
N LEU A 62 -8.95 34.37 -4.39
CA LEU A 62 -7.52 34.59 -4.19
C LEU A 62 -6.71 33.90 -5.29
N GLU A 63 -5.49 34.37 -5.51
CA GLU A 63 -4.57 33.76 -6.48
C GLU A 63 -4.43 32.25 -6.31
N PRO A 64 -4.40 31.49 -7.42
CA PRO A 64 -4.32 30.04 -7.37
C PRO A 64 -3.04 29.55 -6.67
N PRO A 65 -3.01 28.29 -6.18
CA PRO A 65 -1.78 27.69 -5.69
C PRO A 65 -0.69 27.66 -6.78
N THR A 66 0.57 27.82 -6.38
CA THR A 66 1.71 27.63 -7.28
C THR A 66 1.83 26.17 -7.73
N ASP A 67 2.51 25.92 -8.85
CA ASP A 67 2.79 24.57 -9.36
C ASP A 67 3.44 23.68 -8.30
N LYS A 68 4.45 24.21 -7.57
CA LYS A 68 5.07 23.51 -6.44
C LYS A 68 4.05 23.08 -5.39
N ARG A 69 3.08 23.97 -5.08
CA ARG A 69 2.05 23.66 -4.10
C ARG A 69 1.06 22.61 -4.60
N LEU A 70 0.74 22.62 -5.89
CA LEU A 70 -0.10 21.58 -6.51
C LEU A 70 0.58 20.21 -6.43
N ILE A 71 1.87 20.13 -6.75
CA ILE A 71 2.69 18.91 -6.61
C ILE A 71 2.64 18.39 -5.17
N GLU A 72 2.93 19.24 -4.18
CA GLU A 72 2.89 18.86 -2.77
C GLU A 72 1.54 18.29 -2.33
N LEU A 73 0.45 18.91 -2.78
CA LEU A 73 -0.91 18.48 -2.44
C LEU A 73 -1.27 17.15 -3.11
N ALA A 74 -0.88 16.95 -4.37
CA ALA A 74 -1.05 15.69 -5.09
C ALA A 74 -0.30 14.54 -4.41
N CYS A 75 0.99 14.74 -4.12
CA CYS A 75 1.81 13.76 -3.39
C CYS A 75 1.18 13.41 -2.04
N LYS A 76 0.75 14.43 -1.27
CA LYS A 76 0.14 14.22 0.04
C LYS A 76 -1.15 13.39 -0.02
N ASP A 77 -2.00 13.67 -1.01
CA ASP A 77 -3.26 12.94 -1.17
C ASP A 77 -3.03 11.49 -1.58
N VAL A 78 -2.11 11.23 -2.52
CA VAL A 78 -1.74 9.86 -2.91
C VAL A 78 -1.14 9.10 -1.72
N SER A 79 -0.16 9.67 -1.02
CA SER A 79 0.43 9.02 0.16
C SER A 79 -0.62 8.72 1.23
N LYS A 80 -1.54 9.66 1.48
CA LYS A 80 -2.60 9.46 2.47
C LYS A 80 -3.57 8.36 2.06
N ALA A 81 -3.95 8.33 0.79
CA ALA A 81 -4.86 7.32 0.27
C ALA A 81 -4.23 5.93 0.25
N LEU A 82 -2.93 5.82 -0.03
CA LEU A 82 -2.19 4.58 0.09
C LEU A 82 -2.14 4.09 1.55
N VAL A 83 -1.84 4.98 2.50
CA VAL A 83 -1.87 4.63 3.93
C VAL A 83 -3.26 4.16 4.35
N GLU A 84 -4.32 4.91 4.00
CA GLU A 84 -5.70 4.53 4.30
C GLU A 84 -6.04 3.14 3.70
N ARG A 85 -5.60 2.85 2.46
CA ARG A 85 -5.81 1.54 1.82
C ARG A 85 -5.03 0.43 2.52
N THR A 86 -3.76 0.65 2.88
CA THR A 86 -2.95 -0.34 3.60
C THR A 86 -3.57 -0.65 4.96
N THR A 87 -4.01 0.35 5.71
CA THR A 87 -4.69 0.14 7.00
C THR A 87 -5.95 -0.74 6.84
N VAL A 88 -6.78 -0.48 5.82
CA VAL A 88 -7.97 -1.31 5.55
C VAL A 88 -7.59 -2.74 5.17
N LEU A 89 -6.50 -2.93 4.40
CA LEU A 89 -6.00 -4.26 4.07
C LEU A 89 -5.48 -5.01 5.31
N ASP A 90 -4.80 -4.31 6.21
CA ASP A 90 -4.31 -4.87 7.47
C ASP A 90 -5.49 -5.29 8.36
N GLU A 91 -6.50 -4.42 8.53
CA GLU A 91 -7.73 -4.73 9.27
C GLU A 91 -8.44 -5.98 8.70
N ASN A 92 -8.63 -6.05 7.38
CA ASN A 92 -9.22 -7.23 6.73
C ASN A 92 -8.39 -8.50 6.94
N THR A 93 -7.07 -8.37 6.98
CA THR A 93 -6.15 -9.49 7.23
C THR A 93 -6.27 -9.98 8.67
N ASP A 94 -6.42 -9.06 9.62
CA ASP A 94 -6.64 -9.35 11.03
C ASP A 94 -7.98 -10.06 11.26
N GLU A 95 -9.06 -9.59 10.62
CA GLU A 95 -10.37 -10.25 10.66
C GLU A 95 -10.32 -11.68 10.10
N LEU A 96 -9.63 -11.87 8.96
CA LEU A 96 -9.46 -13.20 8.38
C LEU A 96 -8.65 -14.12 9.30
N ARG A 97 -7.58 -13.60 9.93
CA ARG A 97 -6.77 -14.34 10.90
C ARG A 97 -7.63 -14.79 12.08
N GLN A 98 -8.45 -13.90 12.64
CA GLN A 98 -9.37 -14.22 13.74
C GLN A 98 -10.38 -15.30 13.34
N LEU A 99 -11.03 -15.16 12.19
CA LEU A 99 -11.97 -16.16 11.67
C LEU A 99 -11.31 -17.54 11.50
N MET A 100 -10.05 -17.58 11.06
CA MET A 100 -9.31 -18.84 10.95
C MET A 100 -9.02 -19.45 12.32
N VAL A 101 -8.61 -18.65 13.30
CA VAL A 101 -8.39 -19.13 14.67
C VAL A 101 -9.68 -19.71 15.26
N GLU A 102 -10.81 -19.03 15.13
CA GLU A 102 -12.11 -19.53 15.60
C GLU A 102 -12.49 -20.88 14.97
N ARG A 103 -12.23 -21.06 13.67
CA ARG A 103 -12.46 -22.34 12.98
C ARG A 103 -11.55 -23.44 13.51
N LEU A 104 -10.28 -23.12 13.75
CA LEU A 104 -9.31 -24.06 14.31
C LEU A 104 -9.66 -24.46 15.75
N GLU A 105 -10.14 -23.53 16.58
CA GLU A 105 -10.60 -23.83 17.93
C GLU A 105 -11.79 -24.80 17.95
N ARG A 106 -12.76 -24.63 17.03
CA ARG A 106 -13.88 -25.57 16.89
C ARG A 106 -13.41 -26.98 16.54
N LEU A 107 -12.43 -27.11 15.63
CA LEU A 107 -11.82 -28.40 15.31
C LEU A 107 -11.06 -28.96 16.51
N PHE A 108 -10.24 -28.12 17.16
CA PHE A 108 -9.44 -28.50 18.32
C PHE A 108 -10.31 -29.08 19.42
N PHE A 109 -11.44 -28.45 19.76
CA PHE A 109 -12.33 -28.94 20.81
C PHE A 109 -12.76 -30.39 20.60
N THR A 110 -13.15 -30.76 19.37
CA THR A 110 -13.59 -32.12 19.05
C THR A 110 -12.45 -33.13 19.13
N VAL A 111 -11.29 -32.77 18.55
CA VAL A 111 -10.11 -33.64 18.47
C VAL A 111 -9.47 -33.81 19.84
N TYR A 112 -9.35 -32.73 20.61
CA TYR A 112 -8.79 -32.74 21.97
C TYR A 112 -9.60 -33.66 22.88
N ARG A 113 -10.94 -33.59 22.80
CA ARG A 113 -11.81 -34.49 23.57
C ARG A 113 -11.58 -35.96 23.19
N ALA A 114 -11.43 -36.28 21.91
CA ALA A 114 -11.13 -37.65 21.46
C ALA A 114 -9.75 -38.12 21.94
N ALA A 115 -8.74 -37.26 21.83
CA ALA A 115 -7.37 -37.53 22.26
C ALA A 115 -7.31 -37.87 23.76
N ILE A 116 -7.92 -37.04 24.61
CA ILE A 116 -7.87 -37.20 26.07
C ILE A 116 -8.77 -38.34 26.57
N ARG A 117 -10.00 -38.44 26.06
CA ARG A 117 -10.97 -39.42 26.59
C ARG A 117 -10.70 -40.84 26.11
N ASN A 118 -10.30 -40.99 24.84
CA ASN A 118 -10.23 -42.30 24.20
C ASN A 118 -8.78 -42.79 24.05
N GLY A 119 -7.78 -41.96 24.34
CA GLY A 119 -6.37 -42.28 24.10
C GLY A 119 -6.05 -42.45 22.61
N ASP A 120 -6.82 -41.79 21.74
CA ASP A 120 -6.64 -41.89 20.30
C ASP A 120 -5.37 -41.13 19.86
N TYR A 121 -4.31 -41.88 19.56
CA TYR A 121 -3.04 -41.33 19.10
C TYR A 121 -3.18 -40.51 17.81
N GLN A 122 -4.10 -40.86 16.91
CA GLN A 122 -4.33 -40.06 15.70
C GLN A 122 -4.95 -38.71 16.08
N ALA A 123 -5.84 -38.67 17.05
CA ALA A 123 -6.40 -37.42 17.56
C ALA A 123 -5.33 -36.54 18.23
N VAL A 124 -4.37 -37.14 18.95
CA VAL A 124 -3.22 -36.40 19.52
C VAL A 124 -2.43 -35.70 18.41
N ASP A 125 -2.04 -36.42 17.37
CA ASP A 125 -1.28 -35.84 16.25
C ASP A 125 -2.04 -34.71 15.54
N ARG A 126 -3.36 -34.87 15.36
CA ARG A 126 -4.21 -33.83 14.77
C ARG A 126 -4.34 -32.61 15.68
N ALA A 127 -4.45 -32.80 16.99
CA ALA A 127 -4.50 -31.71 17.97
C ALA A 127 -3.20 -30.89 17.94
N VAL A 128 -2.04 -31.55 17.91
CA VAL A 128 -0.73 -30.89 17.82
C VAL A 128 -0.62 -30.04 16.54
N ARG A 129 -1.04 -30.57 15.38
CA ARG A 129 -1.05 -29.83 14.11
C ARG A 129 -1.99 -28.62 14.12
N ILE A 130 -3.12 -28.72 14.81
CA ILE A 130 -4.05 -27.59 14.96
C ILE A 130 -3.40 -26.50 15.83
N ILE A 131 -2.77 -26.87 16.94
CA ILE A 131 -2.04 -25.93 17.82
C ILE A 131 -0.93 -25.24 17.03
N GLU A 132 -0.12 -26.00 16.30
CA GLU A 132 0.97 -25.48 15.45
C GLU A 132 0.44 -24.46 14.43
N ARG A 133 -0.68 -24.75 13.74
CA ARG A 133 -1.28 -23.81 12.78
C ARG A 133 -1.80 -22.55 13.47
N SER A 134 -2.42 -22.67 14.64
CA SER A 134 -2.90 -21.52 15.43
C SER A 134 -1.76 -20.64 15.91
N SER A 135 -0.67 -21.23 16.41
CA SER A 135 0.54 -20.50 16.85
C SER A 135 1.17 -19.71 15.70
N ARG A 136 1.23 -20.28 14.50
CA ARG A 136 1.69 -19.57 13.29
C ARG A 136 0.80 -18.39 12.92
N LEU A 137 -0.52 -18.57 12.98
CA LEU A 137 -1.46 -17.47 12.69
C LEU A 137 -1.33 -16.33 13.69
N LEU A 138 -1.17 -16.66 14.97
CA LEU A 138 -1.05 -15.70 16.07
C LEU A 138 0.37 -15.12 16.25
N GLY A 139 1.36 -15.62 15.52
CA GLY A 139 2.76 -15.17 15.65
C GLY A 139 3.41 -15.58 16.99
N LEU A 140 2.92 -16.64 17.62
CA LEU A 140 3.47 -17.17 18.88
C LEU A 140 4.75 -18.00 18.67
N ASP A 141 4.98 -18.44 17.43
CA ASP A 141 6.18 -19.17 17.06
C ASP A 141 7.39 -18.22 17.03
N ARG A 142 8.51 -18.68 17.60
CA ARG A 142 9.77 -17.95 17.51
C ARG A 142 10.18 -17.84 16.03
N PRO A 143 10.60 -16.66 15.54
CA PRO A 143 11.14 -16.54 14.19
C PRO A 143 12.34 -17.48 14.03
N VAL A 144 12.28 -18.35 13.03
CA VAL A 144 13.40 -19.22 12.65
C VAL A 144 14.43 -18.33 11.96
N ARG A 145 15.60 -18.19 12.58
CA ARG A 145 16.72 -17.46 11.99
C ARG A 145 17.06 -18.10 10.64
N THR A 146 16.82 -17.37 9.56
CA THR A 146 17.21 -17.78 8.21
C THR A 146 18.53 -17.11 7.92
N GLU A 147 19.60 -17.89 7.82
CA GLU A 147 20.90 -17.39 7.39
C GLU A 147 20.94 -17.45 5.86
N LEU A 148 21.20 -16.31 5.22
CA LEU A 148 21.47 -16.26 3.79
C LEU A 148 22.92 -16.70 3.60
N SER A 149 23.11 -17.86 2.98
CA SER A 149 24.41 -18.38 2.62
C SER A 149 24.61 -18.33 1.11
N GLY A 150 25.86 -18.17 0.69
CA GLY A 150 26.26 -18.36 -0.71
C GLY A 150 26.18 -19.84 -1.14
N PRO A 151 26.56 -20.13 -2.40
CA PRO A 151 26.68 -21.50 -2.88
C PRO A 151 27.46 -22.37 -1.88
N ASP A 152 26.97 -23.59 -1.65
CA ASP A 152 27.54 -24.57 -0.72
C ASP A 152 27.66 -24.10 0.75
N GLY A 153 26.83 -23.16 1.18
CA GLY A 153 26.85 -22.67 2.57
C GLY A 153 27.97 -21.68 2.86
N GLY A 154 28.70 -21.24 1.83
CA GLY A 154 29.78 -20.27 1.93
C GLY A 154 29.30 -18.86 2.27
N ALA A 155 30.26 -17.95 2.48
CA ALA A 155 29.95 -16.53 2.62
C ALA A 155 29.21 -16.02 1.37
N VAL A 156 28.20 -15.18 1.57
CA VAL A 156 27.57 -14.44 0.46
C VAL A 156 28.64 -13.56 -0.15
N GLN A 157 29.00 -13.83 -1.41
CA GLN A 157 29.92 -12.99 -2.17
C GLN A 157 29.21 -11.69 -2.48
N VAL A 158 29.53 -10.64 -1.72
CA VAL A 158 29.11 -9.28 -2.04
C VAL A 158 30.21 -8.70 -2.91
N GLU A 159 30.07 -8.84 -4.22
CA GLU A 159 30.95 -8.14 -5.15
C GLU A 159 30.59 -6.65 -5.13
N THR A 160 31.60 -5.80 -5.02
CA THR A 160 31.41 -4.36 -5.21
C THR A 160 31.18 -4.13 -6.69
N ALA A 161 29.93 -3.87 -7.08
CA ALA A 161 29.60 -3.48 -8.44
C ALA A 161 30.52 -2.33 -8.88
N GLY A 162 31.30 -2.57 -9.95
CA GLY A 162 32.13 -1.54 -10.55
C GLY A 162 31.27 -0.41 -11.13
N LEU A 163 31.88 0.76 -11.37
CA LEU A 163 31.18 1.91 -11.98
C LEU A 163 30.45 1.53 -13.27
N ASP A 164 31.00 0.59 -14.05
CA ASP A 164 30.42 0.09 -15.30
C ASP A 164 29.10 -0.68 -15.07
N GLU A 165 28.99 -1.44 -13.98
CA GLU A 165 27.77 -2.19 -13.64
C GLU A 165 26.72 -1.26 -13.04
N LEU A 166 27.15 -0.26 -12.26
CA LEU A 166 26.29 0.83 -11.82
C LEU A 166 25.74 1.63 -13.02
N GLU A 167 26.57 1.92 -14.02
CA GLU A 167 26.17 2.64 -15.23
C GLU A 167 25.19 1.83 -16.10
N ARG A 168 25.38 0.50 -16.17
CA ARG A 168 24.39 -0.40 -16.79
C ARG A 168 23.07 -0.43 -16.03
N LEU A 169 23.09 -0.48 -14.69
CA LEU A 169 21.89 -0.46 -13.88
C LEU A 169 21.16 0.88 -13.96
N ILE A 170 21.89 1.99 -14.01
CA ILE A 170 21.35 3.34 -14.24
C ILE A 170 20.73 3.42 -15.65
N SER A 171 21.38 2.87 -16.66
CA SER A 171 20.86 2.82 -18.03
C SER A 171 19.60 1.96 -18.14
N LEU A 172 19.55 0.84 -17.43
CA LEU A 172 18.38 -0.04 -17.38
C LEU A 172 17.21 0.62 -16.62
N ALA A 173 17.50 1.40 -15.59
CA ALA A 173 16.51 2.16 -14.83
C ALA A 173 16.07 3.46 -15.53
N GLY A 174 16.90 4.01 -16.42
CA GLY A 174 16.67 5.28 -17.13
C GLY A 174 16.12 5.13 -18.56
N GLY A 175 15.95 3.91 -19.06
CA GLY A 175 15.52 3.63 -20.42
C GLY A 175 14.00 3.75 -20.66
N ASP A 176 13.41 4.91 -20.41
CA ASP A 176 12.20 5.36 -21.15
C ASP A 176 11.97 6.89 -21.10
N ALA A 177 13.04 7.67 -21.19
CA ALA A 177 12.94 9.13 -21.34
C ALA A 177 13.65 9.59 -22.62
N GLY A 178 12.93 9.39 -23.74
CA GLY A 178 12.85 10.22 -24.95
C GLY A 178 14.09 10.87 -25.55
N GLU A 179 14.35 10.58 -26.82
CA GLU A 179 14.59 11.60 -27.85
C GLU A 179 14.50 10.98 -29.26
N GLY A 180 13.28 10.91 -29.80
CA GLY A 180 13.02 10.72 -31.22
C GLY A 180 12.49 12.01 -31.80
N GLY A 181 13.39 12.89 -32.24
CA GLY A 181 13.01 14.18 -32.83
C GLY A 181 14.15 14.91 -33.52
N GLN A 182 14.47 14.50 -34.76
CA GLN A 182 14.74 15.42 -35.88
C GLN A 182 14.84 14.67 -37.21
N GLY A 183 13.87 14.97 -38.07
CA GLY A 183 13.74 14.57 -39.47
C GLY A 183 12.53 15.29 -40.04
#